data_AF-A0A6V8SF36-F1
#
_entry.id   AF-A0A6V8SF36-F1
#
_cell.length_a   1.000
_cell.length_b   1.000
_cell.length_c   1.000
_cell.angle_alpha   90.00
_cell.angle_beta   90.00
_cell.angle_gamma   90.00
#
_symmetry.space_group_name_H-M   'P 1'
#
loop_
_entity.id
_entity.type
_entity.pdbx_description
1 polymer ?
#
loop_
_entity_poly.entity_id
_entity_poly.type
_entity_poly.pdbx_seq_one_letter_code
_entity_poly.pdbx_strand_id
1 'polypeptide(L)' 'MEQQYLEKLKPMEYANMQGEQVSRLREVELKFNEEFGTDFYFMVMEKEEKFKS' A
#
# COMPACT_ATOMS: atom_id res chain seq x y z
N MET A 1 -23.20 0.78 25.70
CA MET A 1 -22.64 0.00 24.59
C MET A 1 -21.69 0.90 23.80
N GLU A 2 -20.64 0.33 23.19
CA GLU A 2 -19.89 0.87 22.03
C GLU A 2 -18.80 1.96 22.20
N GLN A 3 -17.87 1.84 23.16
CA GLN A 3 -16.61 2.64 23.10
C GLN A 3 -15.31 1.83 23.23
N GLN A 4 -15.39 0.51 23.38
CA GLN A 4 -14.22 -0.35 23.63
C GLN A 4 -13.55 -0.93 22.38
N TYR A 5 -14.04 -0.63 21.17
CA TYR A 5 -13.52 -1.20 19.91
C TYR A 5 -12.75 -0.21 19.02
N LEU A 6 -12.62 1.04 19.44
CA LEU A 6 -11.67 1.94 18.80
C LEU A 6 -10.28 1.59 19.35
N GLU A 7 -9.74 0.44 18.94
CA GLU A 7 -8.28 0.28 18.92
C GLU A 7 -7.77 1.55 18.25
N LYS A 8 -7.03 2.38 19.00
CA LYS A 8 -6.38 3.59 18.45
C LYS A 8 -5.71 3.15 17.17
N LEU A 9 -6.24 3.59 16.02
CA LEU A 9 -5.74 3.23 14.71
C LEU A 9 -4.23 3.42 14.77
N LYS A 10 -3.48 2.31 14.79
CA LYS A 10 -2.03 2.39 14.84
C LYS A 10 -1.61 3.25 13.64
N PRO A 11 -0.70 4.22 13.82
CA PRO A 11 -0.25 5.03 12.71
C PRO A 11 0.19 4.10 11.59
N MET A 12 -0.36 4.30 10.40
CA MET A 12 -0.05 3.49 9.24
C MET A 12 1.44 3.64 8.93
N GLU A 13 2.19 2.54 9.02
CA GLU A 13 3.62 2.55 8.73
C GLU A 13 3.82 2.45 7.22
N TYR A 14 4.40 3.49 6.63
CA TYR A 14 4.72 3.53 5.21
C TYR A 14 6.15 3.05 5.02
N ALA A 15 6.35 2.06 4.14
CA ALA A 15 7.69 1.72 3.67
C ALA A 15 8.22 2.88 2.81
N ASN A 16 9.42 3.36 3.11
CA ASN A 16 10.08 4.35 2.26
C ASN A 16 10.61 3.65 1.01
N MET A 17 9.80 3.62 -0.05
CA MET A 17 10.14 2.96 -1.31
C MET A 17 10.68 3.96 -2.32
N GLN A 18 11.84 3.66 -2.88
CA GLN A 18 12.43 4.40 -4.00
C GLN A 18 11.93 3.86 -5.34
N GLY A 19 12.05 4.65 -6.42
CA GLY A 19 11.45 4.34 -7.73
C GLY A 19 11.73 2.94 -8.28
N GLU A 20 12.96 2.40 -8.11
CA GLU A 20 13.30 1.04 -8.56
C GLU A 20 12.50 -0.05 -7.79
N GLN A 21 12.25 0.15 -6.50
CA GLN A 21 11.52 -0.80 -5.67
C GLN A 21 10.03 -0.83 -6.06
N VAL A 22 9.46 0.33 -6.41
CA VAL A 22 8.09 0.42 -6.93
C VAL A 22 7.99 -0.31 -8.28
N SER A 23 8.94 -0.09 -9.19
CA SER A 23 8.96 -0.79 -10.49
C SER A 23 9.02 -2.30 -10.33
N ARG A 24 9.88 -2.81 -9.44
CA ARG A 24 9.95 -4.25 -9.14
C ARG A 24 8.65 -4.81 -8.59
N LEU A 25 7.97 -4.08 -7.71
CA LEU A 25 6.68 -4.53 -7.17
C LEU A 25 5.61 -4.62 -8.27
N ARG A 26 5.60 -3.67 -9.22
CA ARG A 26 4.69 -3.72 -10.37
C ARG A 26 5.00 -4.87 -11.32
N GLU A 27 6.28 -5.20 -11.53
CA GLU A 27 6.65 -6.38 -12.31
C GLU A 27 6.19 -7.69 -11.66
N VAL A 28 6.26 -7.77 -10.33
CA VAL A 28 5.76 -8.93 -9.58
C VAL A 28 4.24 -9.04 -9.67
N GLU A 29 3.53 -7.91 -9.52
CA GLU A 29 2.07 -7.83 -9.68
C GLU A 29 1.63 -8.35 -11.05
N LEU A 30 2.26 -7.85 -12.12
CA LEU A 30 1.95 -8.27 -13.48
C LEU A 30 2.16 -9.77 -13.69
N LYS A 31 3.32 -10.31 -13.29
CA LYS A 31 3.62 -11.74 -13.43
C LYS A 31 2.65 -12.62 -12.66
N PHE A 32 2.30 -12.21 -11.45
CA PHE A 32 1.32 -12.92 -10.64
C PHE A 32 -0.05 -12.95 -11.33
N ASN A 33 -0.50 -11.81 -11.85
CA ASN A 33 -1.79 -11.72 -12.52
C ASN A 33 -1.81 -12.53 -13.83
N GLU A 34 -0.71 -12.53 -14.59
CA GLU A 34 -0.54 -13.37 -15.78
C GLU A 34 -0.58 -14.87 -15.45
N GLU A 35 0.09 -15.30 -14.38
CA GLU A 35 0.20 -16.71 -14.00
C GLU A 35 -1.11 -17.27 -13.45
N PHE A 36 -1.83 -16.48 -12.63
CA PHE A 36 -3.01 -16.95 -11.91
C PHE A 36 -4.34 -16.41 -12.48
N GLY A 37 -4.30 -15.61 -13.56
CA GLY A 37 -5.49 -15.07 -14.22
C GLY A 37 -6.39 -14.25 -13.28
N THR A 38 -5.79 -13.64 -12.26
CA THR A 38 -6.49 -12.94 -11.18
C THR A 38 -6.00 -11.50 -11.14
N ASP A 39 -6.91 -10.53 -11.09
CA ASP A 39 -6.55 -9.11 -10.95
C ASP A 39 -6.20 -8.82 -9.48
N PHE A 40 -4.94 -9.06 -9.12
CA PHE A 40 -4.39 -8.70 -7.80
C PHE A 40 -3.63 -7.37 -7.91
N TYR A 41 -3.86 -6.48 -6.95
CA TYR A 41 -3.21 -5.16 -6.90
C TYR A 41 -2.56 -4.91 -5.56
N PHE A 42 -1.27 -4.59 -5.58
CA PHE A 42 -0.60 -4.06 -4.40
C PHE A 42 -0.96 -2.58 -4.25
N MET A 43 -1.62 -2.22 -3.16
CA MET A 43 -1.86 -0.82 -2.80
C MET A 43 -0.54 -0.17 -2.40
N VAL A 44 0.02 0.62 -3.32
CA VAL A 44 1.19 1.48 -3.10
C VAL A 44 0.67 2.90 -2.94
N MET A 45 0.77 3.45 -1.72
CA MET A 45 0.39 4.83 -1.42
C MET A 45 1.63 5.64 -1.09
N GLU A 46 1.79 6.78 -1.73
CA GLU A 46 2.76 7.76 -1.30
C GLU A 46 2.27 8.39 0.01
N LYS A 47 3.20 8.55 0.96
CA LYS A 47 2.90 9.33 2.15
C LYS A 47 2.79 10.78 1.72
N GLU A 48 1.58 11.32 1.66
CA GLU A 48 1.37 12.75 1.40
C GLU A 48 2.07 13.59 2.49
N GLU A 49 3.30 14.02 2.24
CA GLU A 49 3.94 15.03 3.06
C GLU A 49 3.43 16.41 2.63
N LYS A 50 2.26 16.77 3.19
CA LYS A 50 1.69 18.12 3.29
C LYS A 50 0.84 18.61 2.10
N PHE A 51 -0.48 18.53 2.28
CA PHE A 51 -1.31 19.72 2.06
C PHE A 51 -0.96 20.76 3.14
N LYS A 52 -0.05 21.69 2.82
CA LYS A 52 0.02 22.98 3.52
C LYS A 52 -0.70 24.00 2.63
N SER A 53 -1.96 24.31 2.96
CA SER A 53 -2.64 25.52 2.49
C SER A 53 -2.17 26.72 3.29
#